data_AF-X6BDX2-F1
#
_entry.id   AF-X6BDX2-F1
#
_cell.length_a   1.000
_cell.length_b   1.000
_cell.length_c   1.000
_cell.angle_alpha   90.00
_cell.angle_beta   90.00
_cell.angle_gamma   90.00
#
_symmetry.space_group_name_H-M   'P 1'
#
loop_
_entity.id
_entity.type
_entity.pdbx_description
1 polymer ?
#
loop_
_entity_poly.entity_id
_entity_poly.type
_entity_poly.pdbx_seq_one_letter_code
_entity_poly.pdbx_strand_id
1 'polypeptide(L)'
;MLIVERWVLARLRNRRFFSLGDLNAAIAVLLEDLNNRPMRHVGKSRRELFEEIELTALSPLPPAPFEYAEWKSAKVHPDYHVEIDRTFYSVPHALIGRRVDVRLTHRVVELFHDHKRVASHVRRSQRCGHVTVNEHMPKAHQRYANTTPANLIRQAAGIGANTAILVERMMRDRPHPEQGYRSAFGILSLARRYERDRLEAACARALTINAITYSSVKAILKSGLDRVPPAAEPVKPTPSHTNIRGGSYYQ
;
A
#
# COMPACT_ATOMS: atom_id res chain seq x y z
N MET A 1 -18.91 21.79 -45.41
CA MET A 1 -18.84 22.41 -44.06
C MET A 1 -20.02 21.91 -43.26
N LEU A 2 -19.77 21.20 -42.17
CA LEU A 2 -20.79 20.56 -41.34
C LEU A 2 -21.62 21.64 -40.62
N ILE A 3 -22.91 21.38 -40.40
CA ILE A 3 -23.86 22.33 -39.79
C ILE A 3 -23.36 22.85 -38.43
N VAL A 4 -22.81 21.97 -37.60
CA VAL A 4 -22.26 22.31 -36.28
C VAL A 4 -21.03 23.23 -36.39
N GLU A 5 -20.15 23.01 -37.38
CA GLU A 5 -18.98 23.87 -37.60
C GLU A 5 -19.38 25.32 -37.87
N ARG A 6 -20.44 25.54 -38.66
CA ARG A 6 -20.90 26.89 -39.01
C ARG A 6 -21.65 27.56 -37.87
N TRP A 7 -22.52 26.84 -37.18
CA TRP A 7 -23.44 27.43 -36.21
C TRP A 7 -22.90 27.46 -34.78
N VAL A 8 -21.90 26.65 -34.48
CA VAL A 8 -21.23 26.62 -33.18
C VAL A 8 -19.80 27.14 -33.30
N LEU A 9 -18.91 26.40 -33.98
CA LEU A 9 -17.48 26.72 -34.00
C LEU A 9 -17.18 28.09 -34.62
N ALA A 10 -17.79 28.43 -35.76
CA ALA A 10 -17.55 29.71 -36.41
C ALA A 10 -18.10 30.91 -35.61
N ARG A 11 -19.14 30.73 -34.78
CA ARG A 11 -19.65 31.79 -33.87
C ARG A 11 -18.75 31.97 -32.65
N LEU A 12 -18.05 30.92 -32.23
CA LEU A 12 -17.14 30.96 -31.09
C LEU A 12 -15.69 31.35 -31.44
N ARG A 13 -15.31 31.36 -32.73
CA ARG A 13 -13.92 31.52 -33.20
C ARG A 13 -13.17 32.77 -32.69
N ASN A 14 -13.89 33.84 -32.35
CA ASN A 14 -13.32 35.10 -31.87
C ASN A 14 -13.51 35.31 -30.35
N ARG A 15 -14.03 34.31 -29.63
CA ARG A 15 -14.21 34.34 -28.19
C ARG A 15 -13.07 33.59 -27.51
N ARG A 16 -12.50 34.17 -26.46
CA ARG A 16 -11.55 33.49 -25.58
C ARG A 16 -12.28 32.96 -24.35
N PHE A 17 -11.94 31.73 -23.95
CA PHE A 17 -12.49 31.05 -22.78
C PHE A 17 -11.35 30.74 -21.82
N PHE A 18 -11.62 30.85 -20.52
CA PHE A 18 -10.63 30.64 -19.46
C PHE A 18 -10.86 29.34 -18.68
N SER A 19 -11.96 28.65 -18.95
CA SER A 19 -12.22 27.31 -18.44
C SER A 19 -13.02 26.46 -19.44
N LEU A 20 -12.94 25.13 -19.29
CA LEU A 20 -13.76 24.21 -20.06
C LEU A 20 -15.27 24.39 -19.74
N GLY A 21 -15.59 24.76 -18.50
CA GLY A 21 -16.95 25.05 -18.06
C GLY A 21 -17.56 26.21 -18.85
N ASP A 22 -16.82 27.32 -19.00
CA ASP A 22 -17.29 28.50 -19.74
C ASP A 22 -17.53 28.20 -21.21
N LEU A 23 -16.64 27.38 -21.81
CA LEU A 23 -16.79 26.93 -23.19
C LEU A 23 -18.05 26.07 -23.35
N ASN A 24 -18.24 25.08 -22.46
CA ASN A 24 -19.42 24.21 -22.48
C ASN A 24 -20.73 25.00 -22.33
N ALA A 25 -20.76 25.98 -21.42
CA ALA A 25 -21.92 26.85 -21.24
C ALA A 25 -22.23 27.67 -22.50
N ALA A 26 -21.20 28.24 -23.16
CA ALA A 26 -21.39 28.97 -24.41
C ALA A 26 -21.85 28.06 -25.57
N ILE A 27 -21.35 26.83 -25.65
CA ILE A 27 -21.81 25.84 -26.64
C ILE A 27 -23.28 25.47 -26.39
N ALA A 28 -23.69 25.27 -25.14
CA ALA A 28 -25.07 24.89 -24.78
C ALA A 28 -26.09 25.90 -25.30
N VAL A 29 -25.83 27.20 -25.17
CA VAL A 29 -26.71 28.26 -25.71
C VAL A 29 -26.82 28.17 -27.24
N LEU A 30 -25.70 27.94 -27.94
CA LEU A 30 -25.70 27.84 -29.40
C LEU A 30 -26.35 26.56 -29.91
N LEU A 31 -26.32 25.48 -29.13
CA LEU A 31 -27.04 24.24 -29.43
C LEU A 31 -28.54 24.45 -29.33
N GLU A 32 -29.02 25.16 -28.31
CA GLU A 32 -30.44 25.51 -28.17
C GLU A 32 -30.92 26.33 -29.38
N ASP A 33 -30.16 27.38 -29.76
CA ASP A 33 -30.41 28.16 -30.99
C ASP A 33 -30.50 27.27 -32.24
N LEU A 34 -29.55 26.34 -32.39
CA LEU A 34 -29.45 25.48 -33.58
C LEU A 34 -30.58 24.45 -33.65
N ASN A 35 -30.97 23.88 -32.50
CA ASN A 35 -31.99 22.84 -32.43
C ASN A 35 -33.40 23.41 -32.66
N ASN A 36 -33.65 24.64 -32.20
CA ASN A 36 -34.92 25.33 -32.39
C ASN A 36 -35.06 26.01 -33.76
N ARG A 37 -33.97 26.13 -34.54
CA ARG A 37 -34.02 26.76 -35.85
C ARG A 37 -34.72 25.88 -36.91
N PRO A 38 -35.72 26.40 -37.64
CA PRO A 38 -36.34 25.69 -38.75
C PRO A 38 -35.35 25.33 -39.85
N MET A 39 -35.42 24.08 -40.31
CA MET A 39 -34.58 23.58 -41.41
C MET A 39 -35.24 23.91 -42.75
N ARG A 40 -34.47 24.55 -43.65
CA ARG A 40 -34.98 25.08 -44.93
C ARG A 40 -35.75 24.06 -45.79
N HIS A 41 -35.30 22.80 -45.83
CA HIS A 41 -35.93 21.77 -46.66
C HIS A 41 -37.09 21.04 -45.97
N VAL A 42 -37.16 21.08 -44.64
CA VAL A 42 -38.12 20.30 -43.85
C VAL A 42 -39.25 21.17 -43.30
N GLY A 43 -39.04 22.50 -43.21
CA GLY A 43 -40.01 23.45 -42.65
C GLY A 43 -40.13 23.41 -41.12
N LYS A 44 -39.69 22.31 -40.49
CA LYS A 44 -39.65 22.11 -39.02
C LYS A 44 -38.24 22.28 -38.45
N SER A 45 -38.16 22.56 -37.15
CA SER A 45 -36.91 22.55 -36.40
C SER A 45 -36.46 21.13 -36.05
N ARG A 46 -35.21 20.96 -35.59
CA ARG A 46 -34.72 19.65 -35.14
C ARG A 46 -35.45 19.20 -33.88
N ARG A 47 -35.73 20.17 -32.99
CA ARG A 47 -36.46 19.91 -31.74
C ARG A 47 -37.89 19.46 -32.00
N GLU A 48 -38.60 20.11 -32.92
CA GLU A 48 -39.95 19.70 -33.32
C GLU A 48 -39.99 18.27 -33.84
N LEU A 49 -39.04 17.89 -34.70
CA LEU A 49 -38.95 16.51 -35.20
C LEU A 49 -38.61 15.50 -34.09
N PHE A 50 -37.72 15.86 -33.17
CA PHE A 50 -37.39 15.03 -32.02
C PHE A 50 -38.63 14.76 -31.15
N GLU A 51 -39.40 15.80 -30.85
CA GLU A 51 -40.59 15.70 -29.99
C GLU A 51 -41.74 14.94 -30.68
N GLU A 52 -41.93 15.10 -31.99
CA GLU A 52 -43.00 14.46 -32.75
C GLU A 52 -42.73 12.99 -33.09
N ILE A 53 -41.46 12.62 -33.32
CA ILE A 53 -41.10 11.31 -33.89
C ILE A 53 -40.22 10.51 -32.93
N GLU A 54 -39.10 11.08 -32.50
CA GLU A 54 -38.05 10.32 -31.81
C GLU A 54 -38.41 10.05 -30.35
N LEU A 55 -39.01 11.03 -29.66
CA LEU A 55 -39.26 10.98 -28.22
C LEU A 55 -40.09 9.74 -27.81
N THR A 56 -41.10 9.37 -28.61
CA THR A 56 -41.93 8.20 -28.35
C THR A 56 -41.24 6.87 -28.64
N ALA A 57 -40.18 6.87 -29.46
CA ALA A 57 -39.41 5.68 -29.80
C ALA A 57 -38.23 5.44 -28.84
N LEU A 58 -37.85 6.43 -28.03
CA LEU A 58 -36.72 6.33 -27.10
C LEU A 58 -37.09 5.59 -25.82
N SER A 59 -36.14 4.77 -25.35
CA SER A 59 -36.19 4.19 -24.01
C SER A 59 -35.92 5.25 -22.94
N PRO A 60 -36.39 5.04 -21.70
CA PRO A 60 -36.10 5.96 -20.60
C PRO A 60 -34.60 6.14 -20.40
N LEU A 61 -34.18 7.34 -20.01
CA LEU A 61 -32.79 7.65 -19.72
C LEU A 61 -32.27 6.70 -18.63
N PRO A 62 -31.19 5.94 -18.86
CA PRO A 62 -30.62 5.09 -17.84
C PRO A 62 -30.24 5.89 -16.58
N PRO A 63 -30.46 5.35 -15.37
CA PRO A 63 -30.17 6.07 -14.13
C PRO A 63 -28.67 6.28 -13.90
N ALA A 64 -27.84 5.45 -14.52
CA ALA A 64 -26.39 5.58 -14.50
C ALA A 64 -25.89 6.20 -15.81
N PRO A 65 -25.01 7.20 -15.76
CA PRO A 65 -24.39 7.74 -16.96
C PRO A 65 -23.56 6.66 -17.66
N PHE A 66 -23.43 6.79 -18.98
CA PHE A 66 -22.55 5.92 -19.76
C PHE A 66 -21.11 6.03 -19.25
N GLU A 67 -20.52 4.88 -18.87
CA GLU A 67 -19.13 4.80 -18.43
C GLU A 67 -18.27 4.21 -19.55
N TYR A 68 -17.40 5.02 -20.13
CA TYR A 68 -16.40 4.55 -21.08
C TYR A 68 -15.42 3.61 -20.38
N ALA A 69 -15.18 2.45 -21.01
CA ALA A 69 -14.24 1.45 -20.53
C ALA A 69 -13.35 0.95 -21.66
N GLU A 70 -12.04 0.95 -21.44
CA GLU A 70 -11.07 0.28 -22.31
C GLU A 70 -10.86 -1.16 -21.84
N TRP A 71 -10.72 -2.08 -22.79
CA TRP A 71 -10.40 -3.47 -22.51
C TRP A 71 -9.00 -3.81 -23.01
N LYS A 72 -8.20 -4.45 -22.15
CA LYS A 72 -6.82 -4.88 -22.45
C LYS A 72 -6.60 -6.27 -21.88
N SER A 73 -5.73 -7.06 -22.51
CA SER A 73 -5.31 -8.36 -21.97
C SER A 73 -3.90 -8.23 -21.39
N ALA A 74 -3.70 -8.71 -20.17
CA ALA A 74 -2.42 -8.63 -19.48
C ALA A 74 -2.05 -9.95 -18.80
N LYS A 75 -0.75 -10.24 -18.70
CA LYS A 75 -0.24 -11.45 -18.06
C LYS A 75 0.09 -11.18 -16.60
N VAL A 76 -0.32 -12.08 -15.71
CA VAL A 76 0.00 -12.01 -14.29
C VAL A 76 1.46 -12.39 -14.09
N HIS A 77 2.21 -11.48 -13.47
CA HIS A 77 3.63 -11.63 -13.19
C HIS A 77 3.85 -12.53 -11.95
N PRO A 78 5.03 -13.17 -11.78
CA PRO A 78 5.31 -14.08 -10.65
C PRO A 78 5.11 -13.50 -9.25
N ASP A 79 5.17 -12.19 -9.12
CA ASP A 79 4.87 -11.43 -7.91
C ASP A 79 3.37 -11.15 -7.75
N TYR A 80 2.48 -11.91 -8.41
CA TYR A 80 1.01 -11.80 -8.33
C TYR A 80 0.46 -10.40 -8.66
N HIS A 81 1.15 -9.64 -9.53
CA HIS A 81 0.69 -8.35 -10.03
C HIS A 81 0.51 -8.33 -11.56
N VAL A 82 -0.25 -7.34 -12.01
CA VAL A 82 -0.44 -6.99 -13.42
C VAL A 82 -0.10 -5.52 -13.60
N GLU A 83 0.73 -5.21 -14.58
CA GLU A 83 1.08 -3.83 -14.92
C GLU A 83 0.02 -3.19 -15.81
N ILE A 84 -0.49 -2.04 -15.39
CA ILE A 84 -1.49 -1.24 -16.10
C ILE A 84 -1.08 0.23 -15.98
N ASP A 85 -0.86 0.90 -17.10
CA ASP A 85 -0.44 2.30 -17.15
C ASP A 85 0.74 2.61 -16.19
N ARG A 86 1.74 1.72 -16.12
CA ARG A 86 2.92 1.78 -15.24
C ARG A 86 2.62 1.68 -13.73
N THR A 87 1.47 1.15 -13.37
CA THR A 87 1.07 0.84 -12.00
C THR A 87 0.81 -0.65 -11.87
N PHE A 88 1.28 -1.28 -10.80
CA PHE A 88 1.14 -2.70 -10.57
C PHE A 88 -0.07 -2.96 -9.65
N TYR A 89 -1.08 -3.67 -10.16
CA TYR A 89 -2.27 -4.04 -9.39
C TYR A 89 -2.23 -5.52 -9.05
N SER A 90 -2.48 -5.87 -7.78
CA SER A 90 -2.42 -7.28 -7.37
C SER A 90 -3.62 -8.06 -7.86
N VAL A 91 -3.40 -9.36 -8.06
CA VAL A 91 -4.42 -10.35 -8.42
C VAL A 91 -4.24 -11.59 -7.55
N PRO A 92 -5.30 -12.38 -7.31
CA PRO A 92 -5.17 -13.63 -6.57
C PRO A 92 -4.01 -14.48 -7.09
N HIS A 93 -3.08 -14.85 -6.21
CA HIS A 93 -1.85 -15.55 -6.56
C HIS A 93 -2.05 -16.88 -7.30
N ALA A 94 -3.24 -17.48 -7.22
CA ALA A 94 -3.62 -18.65 -8.03
C ALA A 94 -3.55 -18.38 -9.55
N LEU A 95 -3.59 -17.11 -9.95
CA LEU A 95 -3.57 -16.68 -11.36
C LEU A 95 -2.16 -16.36 -11.88
N ILE A 96 -1.10 -16.59 -11.09
CA ILE A 96 0.29 -16.35 -11.52
C ILE A 96 0.55 -17.05 -12.87
N GLY A 97 1.10 -16.30 -13.83
CA GLY A 97 1.41 -16.78 -15.18
C GLY A 97 0.22 -16.88 -16.14
N ARG A 98 -1.02 -16.73 -15.64
CA ARG A 98 -2.24 -16.70 -16.48
C ARG A 98 -2.41 -15.33 -17.14
N ARG A 99 -3.24 -15.27 -18.18
CA ARG A 99 -3.72 -14.01 -18.77
C ARG A 99 -5.06 -13.64 -18.17
N VAL A 100 -5.23 -12.34 -17.92
CA VAL A 100 -6.46 -11.74 -17.40
C VAL A 100 -6.89 -10.61 -18.33
N ASP A 101 -8.20 -10.39 -18.40
CA ASP A 101 -8.78 -9.25 -19.10
C ASP A 101 -8.95 -8.11 -18.11
N VAL A 102 -8.53 -6.93 -18.53
CA VAL A 102 -8.50 -5.71 -17.74
C VAL A 102 -9.54 -4.77 -18.33
N ARG A 103 -10.54 -4.42 -17.54
CA ARG A 103 -11.48 -3.34 -17.86
C ARG A 103 -11.05 -2.09 -17.11
N LEU A 104 -10.74 -1.04 -17.87
CA LEU A 104 -10.22 0.22 -17.38
C LEU A 104 -11.25 1.32 -17.57
N THR A 105 -11.76 1.85 -16.47
CA THR A 105 -12.61 3.04 -16.50
C THR A 105 -11.80 4.27 -16.04
N HIS A 106 -12.44 5.43 -15.99
CA HIS A 106 -11.80 6.62 -15.44
C HIS A 106 -11.38 6.43 -13.97
N ARG A 107 -12.12 5.63 -13.19
CA ARG A 107 -11.95 5.51 -11.74
C ARG A 107 -11.54 4.13 -11.26
N VAL A 108 -11.78 3.08 -12.04
CA VAL A 108 -11.65 1.70 -11.57
C VAL A 108 -10.86 0.87 -12.57
N VAL A 109 -10.07 -0.05 -12.04
CA VAL A 109 -9.40 -1.13 -12.74
C VAL A 109 -10.04 -2.43 -12.30
N GLU A 110 -10.78 -3.08 -13.19
CA GLU A 110 -11.37 -4.39 -12.93
C GLU A 110 -10.60 -5.47 -13.68
N LEU A 111 -10.34 -6.58 -13.02
CA LEU A 111 -9.59 -7.71 -13.56
C LEU A 111 -10.50 -8.92 -13.65
N PHE A 112 -10.52 -9.56 -14.81
CA PHE A 112 -11.38 -10.69 -15.14
C PHE A 112 -10.53 -11.89 -15.57
N HIS A 113 -10.95 -13.07 -15.14
CA HIS A 113 -10.44 -14.35 -15.62
C HIS A 113 -11.64 -15.25 -15.93
N ASP A 114 -11.68 -15.84 -17.13
CA ASP A 114 -12.80 -16.65 -17.61
C ASP A 114 -14.18 -15.98 -17.42
N HIS A 115 -14.28 -14.71 -17.83
CA HIS A 115 -15.47 -13.84 -17.70
C HIS A 115 -15.94 -13.58 -16.26
N LYS A 116 -15.19 -13.98 -15.24
CA LYS A 116 -15.48 -13.69 -13.83
C LYS A 116 -14.56 -12.60 -13.32
N ARG A 117 -15.12 -11.60 -12.64
CA ARG A 117 -14.33 -10.55 -11.99
C ARG A 117 -13.58 -11.14 -10.80
N VAL A 118 -12.25 -11.13 -10.87
CA VAL A 118 -11.37 -11.69 -9.83
C VAL A 118 -10.80 -10.61 -8.90
N ALA A 119 -10.70 -9.37 -9.37
CA ALA A 119 -10.24 -8.24 -8.56
C ALA A 119 -10.80 -6.92 -9.08
N SER A 120 -10.90 -5.93 -8.20
CA SER A 120 -11.28 -4.56 -8.52
C SER A 120 -10.46 -3.60 -7.68
N HIS A 121 -9.91 -2.57 -8.32
CA HIS A 121 -9.02 -1.61 -7.69
C HIS A 121 -9.42 -0.19 -8.09
N VAL A 122 -9.20 0.77 -7.18
CA VAL A 122 -9.28 2.19 -7.53
C VAL A 122 -8.10 2.54 -8.42
N ARG A 123 -8.38 3.15 -9.58
CA ARG A 123 -7.36 3.60 -10.52
C ARG A 123 -6.57 4.75 -9.92
N ARG A 124 -5.25 4.59 -9.78
CA ARG A 124 -4.37 5.66 -9.34
C ARG A 124 -3.94 6.54 -10.52
N SER A 125 -3.96 7.86 -10.31
CA SER A 125 -3.51 8.85 -11.30
C SER A 125 -1.98 9.00 -11.35
N GLN A 126 -1.30 8.75 -10.22
CA GLN A 126 0.16 8.76 -10.16
C GLN A 126 0.73 7.50 -10.82
N ARG A 127 1.48 7.71 -11.91
CA ARG A 127 2.17 6.65 -12.66
C ARG A 127 3.43 6.21 -11.92
N CYS A 128 3.28 5.34 -10.93
CA CYS A 128 4.34 4.50 -10.32
C CYS A 128 3.78 3.82 -9.06
N GLY A 129 4.15 2.56 -8.82
CA GLY A 129 3.94 1.88 -7.54
C GLY A 129 3.06 0.65 -7.61
N HIS A 130 2.81 0.05 -6.44
CA HIS A 130 2.04 -1.17 -6.26
C HIS A 130 0.75 -0.89 -5.48
N VAL A 131 -0.35 -1.43 -5.97
CA VAL A 131 -1.65 -1.47 -5.30
C VAL A 131 -1.90 -2.93 -4.95
N THR A 132 -1.58 -3.29 -3.72
CA THR A 132 -1.60 -4.68 -3.28
C THR A 132 -2.67 -4.90 -2.22
N VAL A 133 -3.64 -5.75 -2.54
CA VAL A 133 -4.61 -6.30 -1.59
C VAL A 133 -4.01 -7.53 -0.91
N ASN A 134 -4.05 -7.58 0.42
CA ASN A 134 -3.42 -8.66 1.21
C ASN A 134 -4.02 -10.04 0.90
N GLU A 135 -5.33 -10.13 0.65
CA GLU A 135 -6.02 -11.38 0.31
C GLU A 135 -5.50 -12.01 -1.00
N HIS A 136 -4.93 -11.20 -1.91
CA HIS A 136 -4.38 -11.71 -3.17
C HIS A 136 -3.07 -12.47 -2.96
N MET A 137 -2.32 -12.17 -1.90
CA MET A 137 -1.02 -12.79 -1.62
C MET A 137 -1.18 -14.27 -1.21
N PRO A 138 -0.18 -15.13 -1.47
CA PRO A 138 -0.12 -16.47 -0.88
C PRO A 138 -0.06 -16.41 0.65
N LYS A 139 -0.61 -17.41 1.37
CA LYS A 139 -0.60 -17.46 2.85
C LYS A 139 0.81 -17.30 3.46
N ALA A 140 1.84 -17.82 2.80
CA ALA A 140 3.22 -17.66 3.24
C ALA A 140 3.64 -16.18 3.20
N HIS A 141 3.35 -15.48 2.10
CA HIS A 141 3.64 -14.05 1.95
C HIS A 141 2.76 -13.19 2.85
N GLN A 142 1.47 -13.51 3.02
CA GLN A 142 0.56 -12.80 3.93
C GLN A 142 1.11 -12.73 5.37
N ARG A 143 1.75 -13.82 5.84
CA ARG A 143 2.38 -13.87 7.18
C ARG A 143 3.54 -12.89 7.33
N TYR A 144 4.21 -12.54 6.23
CA TYR A 144 5.33 -11.61 6.22
C TYR A 144 4.99 -10.22 5.67
N ALA A 145 3.84 -10.05 4.99
CA ALA A 145 3.44 -8.82 4.34
C ALA A 145 3.31 -7.63 5.31
N ASN A 146 2.90 -7.90 6.55
CA ASN A 146 2.80 -6.90 7.62
C ASN A 146 4.05 -6.86 8.52
N THR A 147 5.09 -7.65 8.20
CA THR A 147 6.31 -7.77 8.99
C THR A 147 7.30 -6.70 8.57
N THR A 148 7.14 -5.53 9.18
CA THR A 148 8.16 -4.47 9.16
C THR A 148 9.01 -4.54 10.43
N PRO A 149 10.26 -4.01 10.42
CA PRO A 149 11.08 -3.96 11.63
C PRO A 149 10.34 -3.18 12.74
N ALA A 150 9.67 -2.09 12.36
CA ALA A 150 8.87 -1.28 13.28
C ALA A 150 7.71 -2.08 13.94
N ASN A 151 7.01 -2.95 13.20
CA ASN A 151 5.97 -3.79 13.79
C ASN A 151 6.55 -4.84 14.74
N LEU A 152 7.67 -5.46 14.40
CA LEU A 152 8.34 -6.43 15.28
C LEU A 152 8.83 -5.77 16.58
N ILE A 153 9.44 -4.59 16.49
CA ILE A 153 9.88 -3.82 17.67
C ILE A 153 8.67 -3.42 18.53
N ARG A 154 7.57 -2.98 17.92
CA ARG A 154 6.32 -2.65 18.64
C ARG A 154 5.74 -3.86 19.37
N GLN A 155 5.74 -5.03 18.74
CA GLN A 155 5.29 -6.28 19.38
C GLN A 155 6.20 -6.66 20.54
N ALA A 156 7.52 -6.51 20.40
CA ALA A 156 8.49 -6.75 21.46
C ALA A 156 8.31 -5.78 22.63
N ALA A 157 8.03 -4.50 22.36
CA ALA A 157 7.76 -3.49 23.39
C ALA A 157 6.51 -3.81 24.24
N GLY A 158 5.54 -4.56 23.69
CA GLY A 158 4.40 -5.08 24.45
C GLY A 158 4.74 -6.20 25.44
N ILE A 159 5.96 -6.74 25.39
CA ILE A 159 6.52 -7.66 26.38
C ILE A 159 7.37 -6.86 27.38
N GLY A 160 8.25 -6.00 26.88
CA GLY A 160 9.05 -5.09 27.70
C GLY A 160 10.10 -4.31 26.91
N ALA A 161 10.82 -3.42 27.59
CA ALA A 161 11.78 -2.51 26.97
C ALA A 161 13.05 -3.23 26.48
N ASN A 162 13.57 -4.17 27.26
CA ASN A 162 14.77 -4.94 26.94
C ASN A 162 14.52 -5.90 25.78
N THR A 163 13.32 -6.51 25.71
CA THR A 163 12.90 -7.30 24.56
C THR A 163 12.86 -6.45 23.29
N ALA A 164 12.34 -5.22 23.35
CA ALA A 164 12.33 -4.31 22.21
C ALA A 164 13.75 -3.93 21.74
N ILE A 165 14.62 -3.54 22.67
CA ILE A 165 16.03 -3.18 22.38
C ILE A 165 16.78 -4.36 21.74
N LEU A 166 16.57 -5.57 22.26
CA LEU A 166 17.23 -6.77 21.73
C LEU A 166 16.74 -7.10 20.32
N VAL A 167 15.43 -7.01 20.06
CA VAL A 167 14.85 -7.20 18.72
C VAL A 167 15.32 -6.10 17.75
N GLU A 168 15.43 -4.86 18.19
CA GLU A 168 15.97 -3.77 17.38
C GLU A 168 17.44 -4.03 16.99
N ARG A 169 18.29 -4.37 17.97
CA ARG A 169 19.70 -4.72 17.71
C ARG A 169 19.85 -5.88 16.73
N MET A 170 19.00 -6.92 16.86
CA MET A 170 19.00 -8.05 15.91
C MET A 170 18.76 -7.63 14.44
N MET A 171 18.03 -6.54 14.21
CA MET A 171 17.78 -6.00 12.86
C MET A 171 18.91 -5.07 12.42
N ARG A 172 19.42 -4.24 13.35
CA ARG A 172 20.46 -3.23 13.08
C ARG A 172 21.83 -3.86 12.79
N ASP A 173 22.18 -4.93 13.49
CA ASP A 173 23.50 -5.56 13.40
C ASP A 173 23.68 -6.42 12.12
N ARG A 174 22.64 -6.53 11.28
CA ARG A 174 22.66 -7.32 10.03
C ARG A 174 22.65 -6.41 8.80
N PRO A 175 23.30 -6.81 7.69
CA PRO A 175 23.28 -6.06 6.44
C PRO A 175 21.88 -5.79 5.89
N HIS A 176 20.95 -6.72 6.13
CA HIS A 176 19.53 -6.58 5.77
C HIS A 176 18.64 -6.93 6.97
N PRO A 177 17.74 -6.03 7.41
CA PRO A 177 16.83 -6.26 8.55
C PRO A 177 16.04 -7.56 8.44
N GLU A 178 15.62 -7.93 7.22
CA GLU A 178 14.83 -9.14 6.95
C GLU A 178 15.50 -10.43 7.43
N GLN A 179 16.84 -10.46 7.44
CA GLN A 179 17.58 -11.62 7.93
C GLN A 179 17.32 -11.84 9.43
N GLY A 180 17.07 -10.78 10.20
CA GLY A 180 16.80 -10.84 11.64
C GLY A 180 15.39 -11.33 11.99
N TYR A 181 14.44 -11.27 11.06
CA TYR A 181 13.01 -11.51 11.32
C TYR A 181 12.75 -12.89 11.94
N ARG A 182 13.36 -13.94 11.42
CA ARG A 182 13.19 -15.31 11.95
C ARG A 182 13.63 -15.40 13.42
N SER A 183 14.72 -14.71 13.79
CA SER A 183 15.25 -14.74 15.15
C SER A 183 14.35 -13.94 16.10
N ALA A 184 13.87 -12.78 15.67
CA ALA A 184 12.92 -11.96 16.44
C ALA A 184 11.58 -12.69 16.66
N PHE A 185 11.01 -13.32 15.63
CA PHE A 185 9.83 -14.17 15.80
C PHE A 185 10.07 -15.32 16.78
N GLY A 186 11.26 -15.92 16.72
CA GLY A 186 11.70 -16.94 17.68
C GLY A 186 11.61 -16.42 19.11
N ILE A 187 12.15 -15.24 19.39
CA ILE A 187 12.11 -14.60 20.72
C ILE A 187 10.68 -14.28 21.15
N LEU A 188 9.88 -13.63 20.29
CA LEU A 188 8.48 -13.30 20.58
C LEU A 188 7.65 -14.57 20.88
N SER A 189 7.97 -15.69 20.24
CA SER A 189 7.29 -16.97 20.49
C SER A 189 7.58 -17.55 21.89
N LEU A 190 8.73 -17.22 22.50
CA LEU A 190 9.11 -17.70 23.84
C LEU A 190 8.19 -17.15 24.94
N ALA A 191 7.59 -15.97 24.73
CA ALA A 191 6.65 -15.36 25.67
C ALA A 191 5.42 -16.25 25.94
N ARG A 192 5.04 -17.09 24.96
CA ARG A 192 3.94 -18.06 25.12
C ARG A 192 4.31 -19.24 26.01
N ARG A 193 5.61 -19.49 26.20
CA ARG A 193 6.14 -20.70 26.85
C ARG A 193 6.73 -20.44 28.23
N TYR A 194 7.28 -19.24 28.46
CA TYR A 194 8.02 -18.90 29.67
C TYR A 194 7.49 -17.68 30.42
N GLU A 195 6.31 -17.15 30.05
CA GLU A 195 5.74 -15.89 30.59
C GLU A 195 6.51 -14.63 30.13
N ARG A 196 5.84 -13.47 30.15
CA ARG A 196 6.39 -12.22 29.60
C ARG A 196 7.52 -11.66 30.46
N ASP A 197 7.34 -11.63 31.78
CA ASP A 197 8.30 -11.03 32.71
C ASP A 197 9.64 -11.78 32.71
N ARG A 198 9.59 -13.12 32.64
CA ARG A 198 10.81 -13.94 32.53
C ARG A 198 11.54 -13.73 31.22
N LEU A 199 10.81 -13.59 30.11
CA LEU A 199 11.41 -13.30 28.82
C LEU A 199 12.11 -11.93 28.84
N GLU A 200 11.47 -10.93 29.45
CA GLU A 200 12.04 -9.59 29.60
C GLU A 200 13.32 -9.61 30.44
N ALA A 201 13.33 -10.31 31.58
CA ALA A 201 14.52 -10.49 32.42
C ALA A 201 15.64 -11.26 31.68
N ALA A 202 15.28 -12.29 30.89
CA ALA A 202 16.23 -13.00 30.06
C ALA A 202 16.85 -12.11 28.98
N CYS A 203 16.06 -11.24 28.36
CA CYS A 203 16.54 -10.27 27.37
C CYS A 203 17.44 -9.21 28.02
N ALA A 204 17.12 -8.71 29.22
CA ALA A 204 17.97 -7.80 29.97
C ALA A 204 19.35 -8.44 30.26
N ARG A 205 19.36 -9.70 30.71
CA ARG A 205 20.60 -10.45 30.95
C ARG A 205 21.37 -10.69 29.66
N ALA A 206 20.71 -11.06 28.58
CA ALA A 206 21.33 -11.26 27.28
C ALA A 206 21.98 -9.98 26.73
N LEU A 207 21.34 -8.83 26.90
CA LEU A 207 21.91 -7.52 26.53
C LEU A 207 23.16 -7.18 27.34
N THR A 208 23.16 -7.51 28.64
CA THR A 208 24.29 -7.25 29.55
C THR A 208 25.55 -7.99 29.09
N ILE A 209 25.41 -9.25 28.65
CA ILE A 209 26.52 -10.06 28.14
C ILE A 209 26.72 -9.94 26.61
N ASN A 210 26.05 -8.99 25.97
CA ASN A 210 26.05 -8.76 24.52
C ASN A 210 25.73 -10.00 23.66
N ALA A 211 24.89 -10.92 24.17
CA ALA A 211 24.53 -12.16 23.51
C ALA A 211 23.18 -12.04 22.76
N ILE A 212 23.21 -11.43 21.58
CA ILE A 212 22.04 -10.96 20.81
C ILE A 212 21.49 -12.08 19.88
N THR A 213 21.46 -13.33 20.35
CA THR A 213 20.96 -14.47 19.56
C THR A 213 19.78 -15.16 20.25
N TYR A 214 18.88 -15.75 19.44
CA TYR A 214 17.76 -16.54 19.95
C TYR A 214 18.24 -17.71 20.83
N SER A 215 19.33 -18.39 20.44
CA SER A 215 19.91 -19.49 21.20
C SER A 215 20.37 -19.05 22.59
N SER A 216 20.97 -17.87 22.71
CA SER A 216 21.41 -17.30 23.99
C SER A 216 20.23 -17.00 24.91
N VAL A 217 19.21 -16.30 24.42
CA VAL A 217 18.00 -16.00 25.20
C VAL A 217 17.29 -17.28 25.64
N LYS A 218 17.16 -18.27 24.73
CA LYS A 218 16.58 -19.57 25.05
C LYS A 218 17.39 -20.34 26.10
N ALA A 219 18.72 -20.28 26.04
CA ALA A 219 19.59 -20.93 27.01
C ALA A 219 19.46 -20.30 28.41
N ILE A 220 19.39 -18.95 28.49
CA ILE A 220 19.16 -18.21 29.74
C ILE A 220 17.83 -18.64 30.38
N LEU A 221 16.76 -18.69 29.60
CA LEU A 221 15.43 -19.12 30.09
C LEU A 221 15.40 -20.59 30.53
N LYS A 222 16.05 -21.47 29.77
CA LYS A 222 16.11 -22.91 30.07
C LYS A 222 16.90 -23.19 31.35
N SER A 223 17.98 -22.44 31.58
CA SER A 223 18.84 -22.57 32.76
C SER A 223 18.31 -21.80 33.98
N GLY A 224 17.25 -21.01 33.83
CA GLY A 224 16.70 -20.20 34.92
C GLY A 224 17.58 -19.01 35.32
N LEU A 225 18.58 -18.67 34.50
CA LEU A 225 19.50 -17.55 34.74
C LEU A 225 18.78 -16.20 34.70
N ASP A 226 17.57 -16.12 34.13
CA ASP A 226 16.70 -14.94 34.21
C ASP A 226 16.28 -14.57 35.63
N ARG A 227 16.34 -15.52 36.59
CA ARG A 227 15.91 -15.34 37.98
C ARG A 227 17.05 -15.05 38.96
N VAL A 228 18.29 -15.20 38.51
CA VAL A 228 19.48 -15.02 39.35
C VAL A 228 20.03 -13.61 39.10
N PRO A 229 20.30 -12.80 40.14
CA PRO A 229 20.94 -11.51 39.96
C PRO A 229 22.27 -11.66 39.20
N PRO A 230 22.63 -10.75 38.29
CA PRO A 230 23.97 -10.76 37.69
C PRO A 230 25.00 -10.69 38.83
N ALA A 231 25.97 -11.61 38.82
CA ALA A 231 27.05 -11.57 39.78
C ALA A 231 27.78 -10.23 39.60
N ALA A 232 27.82 -9.40 40.65
CA ALA A 232 28.67 -8.22 40.66
C ALA A 232 30.10 -8.69 40.38
N GLU A 233 30.74 -8.14 39.35
CA GLU A 233 32.17 -8.39 39.18
C GLU A 233 32.85 -7.95 40.47
N PRO A 234 33.61 -8.84 41.14
CA PRO A 234 34.42 -8.40 42.26
C PRO A 234 35.39 -7.38 41.69
N VAL A 235 35.25 -6.13 42.11
CA VAL A 235 36.27 -5.10 41.91
C VAL A 235 37.53 -5.68 42.53
N LYS A 236 38.42 -6.24 41.71
CA LYS A 236 39.71 -6.73 42.20
C LYS A 236 40.39 -5.50 42.77
N PRO A 237 40.71 -5.47 44.07
CA PRO A 237 41.45 -4.35 44.64
C PRO A 237 42.73 -4.20 43.83
N THR A 238 43.02 -2.97 43.41
CA THR A 238 44.27 -2.66 42.71
C THR A 238 45.43 -3.18 43.57
N PRO A 239 46.34 -4.00 43.02
CA PRO A 239 47.45 -4.53 43.80
C PRO A 239 48.27 -3.36 44.36
N SER A 240 48.55 -3.41 45.66
CA SER A 240 49.37 -2.40 46.32
C SER A 240 50.78 -2.42 45.74
N HIS A 241 51.13 -1.41 44.95
CA HIS A 241 52.47 -1.25 44.40
C HIS A 241 53.08 0.05 44.93
N THR A 242 54.38 0.02 45.24
CA THR A 242 55.17 1.16 45.75
C THR A 242 55.16 2.41 44.85
N ASN A 243 54.67 2.29 43.61
CA ASN A 243 54.61 3.37 42.63
C ASN A 243 53.24 4.08 42.62
N ILE A 244 52.25 3.60 43.38
CA ILE A 244 50.93 4.23 43.49
C ILE A 244 51.01 5.23 44.65
N ARG A 245 51.20 6.51 44.32
CA ARG A 245 51.22 7.59 45.32
C ARG A 245 49.79 8.01 45.62
N GLY A 246 49.38 7.88 46.89
CA GLY A 246 48.04 8.27 47.35
C GLY A 246 47.78 9.77 47.24
N GLY A 247 46.50 10.16 47.31
CA GLY A 247 46.05 11.56 47.14
C GLY A 247 46.69 12.57 48.12
N SER A 248 47.26 12.11 49.23
CA SER A 248 48.04 12.93 50.17
C SER A 248 49.40 13.40 49.63
N TYR A 249 49.87 12.87 48.49
CA TYR A 249 51.12 13.31 47.87
C TYR A 249 50.99 14.66 47.11
N TYR A 250 49.76 15.09 46.79
CA TYR A 250 49.49 16.30 46.02
C TYR A 250 48.86 17.44 46.85
N GLN A 251 48.96 17.38 48.18
CA GLN A 251 48.57 18.49 49.06
C GLN A 251 49.76 19.38 49.41
#